data_AF-A0A7C5G1K7-F1
#
_entry.id   AF-A0A7C5G1K7-F1
#
_cell.length_a   1.000
_cell.length_b   1.000
_cell.length_c   1.000
_cell.angle_alpha   90.00
_cell.angle_beta   90.00
_cell.angle_gamma   90.00
#
_symmetry.space_group_name_H-M   'P 1'
#
loop_
_entity.id
_entity.type
_entity.pdbx_description
1 polymer ?
#
loop_
_entity_poly.entity_id
_entity_poly.type
_entity_poly.pdbx_seq_one_letter_code
_entity_poly.pdbx_strand_id
1 'polypeptide(L)' 'WVVSGGEFRELEFPSVPPVNTTGSGDAFTAGLASALDDGRDLYDAVAEGARCGRLNAQYLKPGTIVDN' A
#
# COMPACT_ATOMS: atom_id res chain seq x y z
N TRP A 1 1.24 6.56 9.13
CA TRP A 1 2.49 6.99 9.77
C TRP A 1 3.61 6.03 9.43
N VAL A 2 4.81 6.56 9.15
CA VAL A 2 6.05 5.82 8.93
C VAL A 2 7.08 6.32 9.93
N VAL A 3 7.77 5.38 10.59
CA VAL A 3 8.86 5.69 11.52
C VAL A 3 10.17 5.19 10.92
N SER A 4 11.11 6.10 10.69
CA SER A 4 12.42 5.76 10.12
C SER A 4 13.46 6.76 10.60
N GLY A 5 14.65 6.29 11.00
CA GLY A 5 15.75 7.17 11.41
C GLY A 5 15.43 8.10 12.59
N GLY A 6 14.44 7.76 13.43
CA GLY A 6 13.97 8.63 14.52
C GLY A 6 12.96 9.71 14.10
N GLU A 7 12.60 9.77 12.82
CA GLU A 7 11.58 10.67 12.29
C GLU A 7 10.22 9.96 12.18
N PHE A 8 9.16 10.75 12.38
CA PHE A 8 7.78 10.32 12.27
C PHE A 8 7.11 11.10 11.15
N ARG A 9 6.67 10.41 10.09
CA ARG A 9 6.04 11.04 8.91
C ARG A 9 4.63 10.51 8.68
N GLU A 10 3.67 11.41 8.41
CA GLU A 10 2.31 11.02 8.03
C GLU A 10 2.24 10.67 6.53
N LEU A 11 1.35 9.74 6.19
CA LEU A 11 0.99 9.45 4.81
C LEU A 11 -0.49 9.73 4.67
N GLU A 12 -0.85 10.61 3.75
CA GLU A 12 -2.23 10.90 3.42
C GLU A 12 -2.68 10.06 2.23
N PHE A 13 -3.89 9.50 2.32
CA PHE A 13 -4.51 8.79 1.21
C PHE A 13 -5.93 9.31 0.98
N PRO A 14 -6.36 9.43 -0.28
CA PRO A 14 -7.75 9.70 -0.57
C PRO A 14 -8.61 8.53 -0.08
N SER A 15 -9.68 8.86 0.66
CA SER A 15 -10.68 7.86 1.06
C SER A 15 -11.41 7.36 -0.18
N VAL A 16 -11.49 6.03 -0.33
CA VAL A 16 -12.24 5.37 -1.40
C VAL A 16 -13.20 4.35 -0.79
N PRO A 17 -14.46 4.25 -1.29
CA PRO A 17 -15.37 3.20 -0.82
C PRO A 17 -14.81 1.81 -1.16
N PRO A 18 -14.62 0.92 -0.17
CA PRO A 18 -14.13 -0.43 -0.45
C PRO A 18 -15.26 -1.33 -0.97
N VAL A 19 -14.91 -2.25 -1.87
CA VAL A 19 -15.76 -3.37 -2.33
C VAL A 19 -15.48 -4.61 -1.48
N ASN A 20 -14.21 -4.97 -1.27
CA ASN A 20 -13.79 -6.11 -0.44
C ASN A 20 -12.38 -5.88 0.10
N THR A 21 -12.21 -5.82 1.43
CA THR A 21 -10.89 -5.56 2.06
C THR A 21 -10.05 -6.83 2.28
N THR A 22 -10.58 -8.01 1.96
CA THR A 22 -9.84 -9.27 2.08
C THR A 22 -8.59 -9.24 1.20
N GLY A 23 -7.43 -9.56 1.77
CA GLY A 23 -6.14 -9.57 1.07
C GLY A 23 -5.48 -8.18 0.92
N SER A 24 -6.08 -7.09 1.42
CA SER A 24 -5.44 -5.76 1.34
C SER A 24 -4.14 -5.68 2.14
N GLY A 25 -3.99 -6.47 3.21
CA GLY A 25 -2.74 -6.59 3.96
C GLY A 25 -1.64 -7.33 3.18
N ASP A 26 -2.01 -8.37 2.43
CA ASP A 26 -1.08 -9.09 1.55
C ASP A 26 -0.65 -8.20 0.38
N ALA A 27 -1.61 -7.49 -0.23
CA ALA A 27 -1.32 -6.50 -1.27
C ALA A 27 -0.43 -5.36 -0.75
N PHE A 28 -0.65 -4.90 0.50
CA PHE A 28 0.24 -3.93 1.15
C PHE A 28 1.66 -4.48 1.28
N THR A 29 1.80 -5.69 1.82
CA THR A 29 3.11 -6.33 2.00
C THR A 29 3.82 -6.53 0.67
N ALA A 30 3.08 -6.93 -0.37
CA ALA A 30 3.62 -7.12 -1.72
C ALA A 30 4.13 -5.79 -2.32
N GLY A 31 3.34 -4.72 -2.25
CA GLY A 31 3.76 -3.39 -2.73
C GLY A 31 4.96 -2.84 -1.96
N LEU A 32 4.96 -2.98 -0.63
CA LEU A 32 6.08 -2.60 0.23
C LEU A 32 7.35 -3.37 -0.14
N ALA A 33 7.28 -4.69 -0.24
CA ALA A 33 8.44 -5.53 -0.55
C ALA A 33 8.99 -5.22 -1.94
N SER A 34 8.12 -5.07 -2.95
CA SER A 34 8.52 -4.70 -4.32
C SER A 34 9.22 -3.34 -4.36
N ALA A 35 8.69 -2.33 -3.66
CA ALA A 35 9.29 -1.00 -3.62
C ALA A 35 10.64 -0.98 -2.88
N LEU A 36 10.79 -1.77 -1.82
CA LEU A 36 12.08 -1.92 -1.14
C LEU A 36 13.11 -2.65 -2.03
N ASP A 37 12.70 -3.68 -2.78
CA ASP A 37 13.55 -4.39 -3.73
C ASP A 37 14.02 -3.46 -4.88
N ASP A 38 13.15 -2.55 -5.32
CA ASP A 38 13.48 -1.46 -6.25
C ASP A 38 14.47 -0.42 -5.66
N GLY A 39 14.84 -0.53 -4.38
CA GLY A 39 15.75 0.40 -3.70
C GLY A 39 15.09 1.71 -3.24
N ARG A 40 13.77 1.78 -3.18
CA ARG A 40 13.06 2.97 -2.67
C ARG A 40 13.23 3.08 -1.15
N ASP A 41 13.09 4.30 -0.63
CA ASP A 41 13.15 4.52 0.80
C ASP A 41 11.91 3.94 1.52
N LEU A 42 11.97 3.82 2.85
CA LEU A 42 10.88 3.22 3.63
C LEU A 42 9.56 4.01 3.51
N TYR A 43 9.61 5.33 3.33
CA TYR A 43 8.39 6.14 3.23
C TYR A 43 7.69 5.89 1.90
N ASP A 44 8.44 5.91 0.80
CA ASP A 44 7.94 5.62 -0.54
C ASP A 44 7.47 4.17 -0.65
N ALA A 45 8.17 3.24 0.00
CA ALA A 45 7.79 1.84 0.00
C ALA A 45 6.50 1.57 0.81
N VAL A 46 6.31 2.23 1.96
CA VAL A 46 5.03 2.17 2.69
C VAL A 46 3.92 2.84 1.89
N ALA A 47 4.22 3.94 1.18
CA ALA A 47 3.25 4.59 0.31
C ALA A 47 2.78 3.65 -0.82
N GLU A 48 3.70 2.91 -1.44
CA GLU A 48 3.38 1.91 -2.46
C GLU A 48 2.58 0.73 -1.89
N GLY A 49 2.95 0.22 -0.72
CA GLY A 49 2.15 -0.81 -0.03
C GLY A 49 0.71 -0.33 0.21
N ALA A 50 0.54 0.88 0.74
CA ALA A 50 -0.78 1.43 0.99
C ALA A 50 -1.58 1.66 -0.30
N ARG A 51 -0.92 2.06 -1.40
CA ARG A 51 -1.52 2.13 -2.74
C ARG A 51 -2.04 0.77 -3.20
N CYS A 52 -1.22 -0.28 -3.12
CA CYS A 52 -1.62 -1.65 -3.48
C CYS A 52 -2.77 -2.19 -2.62
N GLY A 53 -2.73 -1.97 -1.31
CA GLY A 53 -3.82 -2.35 -0.40
C GLY A 53 -5.13 -1.64 -0.73
N ARG A 54 -5.07 -0.36 -1.09
CA ARG A 54 -6.23 0.43 -1.55
C ARG A 54 -6.78 -0.09 -2.87
N LEU A 55 -5.94 -0.37 -3.85
CA LEU A 55 -6.37 -0.91 -5.16
C LEU A 55 -7.01 -2.29 -5.02
N ASN A 56 -6.44 -3.17 -4.20
CA ASN A 56 -7.07 -4.47 -3.88
C ASN A 56 -8.49 -4.29 -3.33
N ALA A 57 -8.67 -3.31 -2.44
CA ALA A 57 -9.95 -3.08 -1.79
C ALA A 57 -11.08 -2.68 -2.77
N GLN A 58 -10.75 -2.24 -3.98
CA GLN A 58 -11.71 -1.77 -4.98
C GLN A 58 -12.32 -2.89 -5.84
N TYR A 59 -11.89 -4.14 -5.65
CA TYR A 59 -12.36 -5.28 -6.45
C TYR A 59 -12.88 -6.41 -5.57
N LEU A 60 -13.85 -7.18 -6.09
CA LEU A 60 -14.46 -8.28 -5.36
C LEU A 60 -13.47 -9.43 -5.08
N LYS A 61 -12.56 -9.71 -6.03
CA LYS A 61 -11.58 -10.80 -5.95
C LYS A 61 -10.29 -10.30 -5.28
N PRO A 62 -9.83 -10.91 -4.16
CA PRO A 62 -8.54 -10.61 -3.56
C PRO A 62 -7.36 -10.81 -4.53
N GLY A 63 -6.33 -9.99 -4.38
CA GLY A 63 -5.13 -9.99 -5.23
C GLY A 63 -5.33 -9.29 -6.58
N THR A 64 -6.43 -8.56 -6.77
CA THR A 64 -6.67 -7.78 -7.99
C THR A 64 -6.16 -6.35 -7.80
N ILE A 65 -5.03 -6.02 -8.41
CA ILE A 65 -4.42 -4.69 -8.35
C ILE A 65 -4.39 -4.15 -9.78
N VAL A 66 -5.21 -3.14 -10.07
CA VAL A 66 -5.31 -2.51 -11.39
C VAL A 66 -5.10 -1.02 -11.21
N ASP A 67 -4.14 -0.48 -11.94
CA ASP A 67 -3.78 0.94 -11.95
C ASP A 67 -4.23 1.52 -13.28
N ASN A 68 -5.33 2.28 -13.25
CA ASN A 68 -5.95 2.89 -14.44
C ASN A 68 -5.44 4.32 -14.64
#